data_AF-A0A9W5EYY2-F1
#
_entry.id   AF-A0A9W5EYY2-F1
#
_cell.length_a   1.000
_cell.length_b   1.000
_cell.length_c   1.000
_cell.angle_alpha   90.00
_cell.angle_beta   90.00
_cell.angle_gamma   90.00
#
_symmetry.space_group_name_H-M   'P 1'
#
loop_
_entity.id
_entity.type
_entity.pdbx_description
1 polymer ?
#
loop_
_entity_poly.entity_id
_entity_poly.type
_entity_poly.pdbx_seq_one_letter_code
_entity_poly.pdbx_strand_id
1 'polypeptide(L)'
;MSFTRKFYTADLHLGHHGILRHCAATRPFDTVEDMDAAIVRRINERVAPTDILYIVGDFALSGDVEYVRHLFHEIHGRKILVLGNHDLDAKGRVSKTIRDLPWDQPPTHALETTDEGRHVYMNHYACRVWPRHLRGSYHLFGHSHGDLPPHGLSRDVGIDCADTHFAPLTFAEIKETLMSVDPAWHASMARAFGDAVPSLKSFRCRTVLQPVLWSMYADLEARGLLQSIRILGVETRERGWITVTRQFDASLSVADRRAADELVVEWEMDLSETDRHD
;
A
#
# COMPACT_ATOMS: atom_id res chain seq x y z
N MET A 1 20.89 19.43 10.46
CA MET A 1 20.48 18.20 11.17
C MET A 1 20.09 17.20 10.09
N SER A 2 20.72 16.04 10.03
CA SER A 2 20.30 14.98 9.10
C SER A 2 18.93 14.48 9.56
N PHE A 3 17.89 14.61 8.73
CA PHE A 3 16.59 14.02 9.01
C PHE A 3 16.71 12.52 8.77
N THR A 4 16.55 11.72 9.83
CA THR A 4 16.43 10.26 9.69
C THR A 4 15.13 9.94 8.97
N ARG A 5 15.23 9.33 7.78
CA ARG A 5 14.06 8.86 7.04
C ARG A 5 13.69 7.44 7.45
N LYS A 6 12.44 7.08 7.23
CA LYS A 6 11.89 5.75 7.47
C LYS A 6 11.53 5.10 6.14
N PHE A 7 11.88 3.83 6.04
CA PHE A 7 11.64 3.00 4.88
C PHE A 7 10.98 1.69 5.31
N TYR A 8 10.14 1.14 4.45
CA TYR A 8 9.32 -0.04 4.72
C TYR A 8 9.47 -1.04 3.58
N THR A 9 9.69 -2.31 3.94
CA THR A 9 9.75 -3.44 3.01
C THR A 9 9.28 -4.70 3.72
N ALA A 10 8.97 -5.77 3.00
CA ALA A 10 8.75 -7.10 3.57
C ALA A 10 9.29 -8.20 2.65
N ASP A 11 9.28 -9.43 3.16
CA ASP A 11 9.46 -10.65 2.38
C ASP A 11 10.79 -10.71 1.62
N LEU A 12 11.89 -10.26 2.22
CA LEU A 12 13.19 -10.28 1.53
C LEU A 12 13.60 -11.71 1.14
N HIS A 13 13.32 -12.68 2.02
CA HIS A 13 13.66 -14.09 1.82
C HIS A 13 15.11 -14.31 1.38
N LEU A 14 16.04 -13.58 2.00
CA LEU A 14 17.46 -13.69 1.67
C LEU A 14 17.96 -15.13 1.87
N GLY A 15 18.68 -15.66 0.89
CA GLY A 15 19.19 -17.03 0.89
C GLY A 15 18.14 -18.13 0.67
N HIS A 16 16.89 -17.79 0.32
CA HIS A 16 15.80 -18.76 0.18
C HIS A 16 15.71 -19.37 -1.23
N HIS A 17 16.34 -20.53 -1.46
CA HIS A 17 16.27 -21.22 -2.77
C HIS A 17 14.85 -21.57 -3.25
N GLY A 18 13.93 -21.86 -2.33
CA GLY A 18 12.55 -22.16 -2.69
C GLY A 18 11.79 -20.98 -3.29
N ILE A 19 12.15 -19.73 -2.94
CA ILE A 19 11.34 -18.56 -3.29
C ILE A 19 11.32 -18.29 -4.79
N LEU A 20 12.41 -18.59 -5.51
CA LEU A 20 12.48 -18.41 -6.97
C LEU A 20 11.46 -19.27 -7.71
N ARG A 21 11.10 -20.43 -7.14
CA ARG A 21 10.03 -21.27 -7.68
C ARG A 21 8.65 -20.77 -7.29
N HIS A 22 8.48 -20.35 -6.03
CA HIS A 22 7.19 -19.94 -5.50
C HIS A 22 6.73 -18.58 -6.07
N CYS A 23 7.66 -17.69 -6.34
CA CYS A 23 7.45 -16.33 -6.80
C CYS A 23 8.10 -16.11 -8.19
N ALA A 24 8.08 -17.12 -9.07
CA ALA A 24 8.79 -17.05 -10.35
C ALA A 24 8.35 -15.87 -11.25
N ALA A 25 7.09 -15.44 -11.13
CA ALA A 25 6.56 -14.30 -11.89
C ALA A 25 7.07 -12.95 -11.38
N THR A 26 7.29 -12.81 -10.08
CA THR A 26 7.71 -11.56 -9.43
C THR A 26 9.21 -11.51 -9.19
N ARG A 27 9.89 -12.67 -9.07
CA ARG A 27 11.33 -12.84 -8.83
C ARG A 27 12.05 -13.55 -9.99
N PRO A 28 12.24 -12.87 -11.12
CA PRO A 28 12.84 -13.45 -12.32
C PRO A 28 14.37 -13.49 -12.22
N PHE A 29 14.91 -14.27 -11.29
CA PHE A 29 16.36 -14.47 -11.11
C PHE A 29 16.74 -15.93 -11.37
N ASP A 30 17.90 -16.12 -12.00
CA ASP A 30 18.43 -17.46 -12.27
C ASP A 30 18.98 -18.13 -11.01
N THR A 31 19.53 -17.34 -10.08
CA THR A 31 20.13 -17.80 -8.83
C THR A 31 19.67 -16.98 -7.62
N VAL A 32 19.79 -17.56 -6.43
CA VAL A 32 19.46 -16.88 -5.17
C VAL A 32 20.46 -15.77 -4.89
N GLU A 33 21.72 -16.00 -5.23
CA GLU A 33 22.81 -15.06 -5.05
C GLU A 33 22.60 -13.81 -5.92
N ASP A 34 22.12 -13.97 -7.16
CA ASP A 34 21.75 -12.84 -8.02
C ASP A 34 20.55 -12.05 -7.47
N MET A 35 19.55 -12.75 -6.93
CA MET A 35 18.38 -12.15 -6.28
C MET A 35 18.80 -11.35 -5.04
N ASP A 36 19.56 -11.97 -4.14
CA ASP A 36 20.01 -11.36 -2.89
C ASP A 36 20.87 -10.13 -3.17
N ALA A 37 21.81 -10.22 -4.12
CA ALA A 37 22.63 -9.08 -4.55
C ALA A 37 21.79 -7.94 -5.14
N ALA A 38 20.74 -8.27 -5.90
CA ALA A 38 19.82 -7.27 -6.44
C ALA A 38 18.99 -6.58 -5.34
N ILE A 39 18.48 -7.34 -4.38
CA ILE A 39 17.72 -6.82 -3.23
C ILE A 39 18.61 -5.86 -2.41
N VAL A 40 19.82 -6.30 -2.02
CA VAL A 40 20.77 -5.47 -1.27
C VAL A 40 21.07 -4.17 -2.01
N ARG A 41 21.38 -4.26 -3.31
CA ARG A 41 21.66 -3.07 -4.14
C ARG A 41 20.47 -2.11 -4.17
N ARG A 42 19.25 -2.60 -4.41
CA ARG A 42 18.02 -1.79 -4.49
C ARG A 42 17.65 -1.11 -3.17
N ILE A 43 17.90 -1.79 -2.05
CA ILE A 43 17.77 -1.17 -0.73
C ILE A 43 18.81 -0.06 -0.56
N ASN A 44 20.08 -0.33 -0.87
CA ASN A 44 21.19 0.60 -0.65
C ASN A 44 21.16 1.83 -1.57
N GLU A 45 20.53 1.74 -2.73
CA GLU A 45 20.24 2.86 -3.63
C GLU A 45 19.30 3.90 -2.99
N ARG A 46 18.50 3.51 -2.00
CA ARG A 46 17.47 4.37 -1.37
C ARG A 46 17.75 4.72 0.08
N VAL A 47 18.28 3.75 0.82
CA VAL A 47 18.45 3.81 2.28
C VAL A 47 19.88 4.23 2.61
N ALA A 48 20.02 5.35 3.33
CA ALA A 48 21.31 5.75 3.87
C ALA A 48 21.66 4.96 5.14
N PRO A 49 22.94 4.81 5.52
CA PRO A 49 23.33 4.11 6.74
C PRO A 49 22.66 4.62 8.03
N THR A 50 22.25 5.90 8.07
CA THR A 50 21.59 6.52 9.22
C THR A 50 20.05 6.44 9.20
N ASP A 51 19.46 6.00 8.09
CA ASP A 51 18.00 5.86 7.95
C ASP A 51 17.49 4.64 8.74
N ILE A 52 16.17 4.56 8.95
CA ILE A 52 15.51 3.38 9.55
C ILE A 52 14.90 2.54 8.43
N LEU A 53 15.17 1.24 8.46
CA LEU A 53 14.54 0.27 7.57
C LEU A 53 13.69 -0.69 8.40
N TYR A 54 12.37 -0.54 8.29
CA TYR A 54 11.40 -1.50 8.82
C TYR A 54 11.24 -2.65 7.83
N ILE A 55 11.46 -3.88 8.30
CA ILE A 55 11.27 -5.12 7.55
C ILE A 55 10.07 -5.84 8.16
N VAL A 56 8.99 -5.97 7.40
CA VAL A 56 7.70 -6.50 7.87
C VAL A 56 7.60 -8.00 7.57
N GLY A 57 8.56 -8.73 8.12
CA GLY A 57 8.63 -10.18 8.14
C GLY A 57 9.49 -10.79 7.04
N ASP A 58 9.85 -12.05 7.28
CA ASP A 58 10.52 -12.96 6.37
C ASP A 58 11.82 -12.38 5.82
N PHE A 59 12.74 -12.04 6.73
CA PHE A 59 14.03 -11.43 6.38
C PHE A 59 14.92 -12.40 5.58
N ALA A 60 15.11 -13.61 6.09
CA ALA A 60 16.02 -14.59 5.50
C ALA A 60 15.57 -16.02 5.81
N LEU A 61 15.84 -16.94 4.88
CA LEU A 61 15.63 -18.37 5.09
C LEU A 61 16.77 -19.16 4.45
N SER A 62 17.84 -19.35 5.21
CA SER A 62 19.00 -20.15 4.81
C SER A 62 19.59 -20.92 6.00
N GLY A 63 20.16 -22.10 5.70
CA GLY A 63 20.97 -22.85 6.66
C GLY A 63 22.37 -22.26 6.85
N ASP A 64 22.81 -21.37 5.96
CA ASP A 64 24.08 -20.67 6.05
C ASP A 64 23.93 -19.37 6.85
N VAL A 65 24.30 -19.45 8.14
CA VAL A 65 24.22 -18.33 9.08
C VAL A 65 25.19 -17.20 8.72
N GLU A 66 26.36 -17.53 8.19
CA GLU A 66 27.39 -16.52 7.88
C GLU A 66 27.04 -15.77 6.60
N TYR A 67 26.44 -16.44 5.63
CA TYR A 67 25.88 -15.79 4.45
C TYR A 67 24.77 -14.79 4.82
N VAL A 68 23.82 -15.18 5.67
CA VAL A 68 22.76 -14.26 6.14
C VAL A 68 23.35 -13.10 6.94
N ARG A 69 24.35 -13.35 7.78
CA ARG A 69 25.07 -12.31 8.53
C ARG A 69 25.78 -11.33 7.59
N HIS A 70 26.43 -11.83 6.54
CA HIS A 70 27.07 -11.01 5.52
C HIS A 70 26.05 -10.08 4.85
N LEU A 71 24.94 -10.62 4.32
CA LEU A 71 23.89 -9.82 3.69
C LEU A 71 23.29 -8.79 4.65
N PHE A 72 23.08 -9.15 5.91
CA PHE A 72 22.61 -8.21 6.93
C PHE A 72 23.54 -7.00 7.06
N HIS A 73 24.86 -7.20 7.03
CA HIS A 73 25.83 -6.11 7.16
C HIS A 73 25.97 -5.26 5.89
N GLU A 74 25.78 -5.85 4.71
CA GLU A 74 25.78 -5.12 3.43
C GLU A 74 24.57 -4.19 3.28
N ILE A 75 23.41 -4.57 3.83
CA ILE A 75 22.21 -3.73 3.77
C ILE A 75 22.42 -2.45 4.61
N HIS A 76 22.12 -1.28 4.05
CA HIS A 76 22.16 -0.01 4.75
C HIS A 76 21.00 0.19 5.72
N GLY A 77 21.20 1.13 6.65
CA GLY A 77 20.18 1.57 7.59
C GLY A 77 20.17 0.78 8.89
N ARG A 78 19.49 1.36 9.88
CA ARG A 78 19.15 0.72 11.14
C ARG A 78 17.94 -0.17 10.92
N LYS A 79 18.13 -1.48 10.98
CA LYS A 79 17.10 -2.45 10.63
C LYS A 79 16.25 -2.79 11.84
N ILE A 80 14.94 -2.74 11.67
CA ILE A 80 13.94 -3.15 12.65
C ILE A 80 13.07 -4.23 12.01
N LEU A 81 13.05 -5.42 12.61
CA LEU A 81 12.29 -6.55 12.11
C LEU A 81 10.96 -6.70 12.87
N VAL A 82 9.87 -6.75 12.11
CA VAL A 82 8.60 -7.33 12.56
C VAL A 82 8.58 -8.78 12.07
N LEU A 83 8.42 -9.76 12.95
CA LEU A 83 8.60 -11.17 12.65
C LEU A 83 7.53 -11.71 11.70
N GLY A 84 7.96 -12.39 10.64
CA GLY A 84 7.16 -13.28 9.80
C GLY A 84 7.31 -14.74 10.18
N ASN A 85 6.64 -15.66 9.47
CA ASN A 85 6.72 -17.09 9.80
C ASN A 85 8.07 -17.71 9.48
N HIS A 86 8.77 -17.25 8.45
CA HIS A 86 10.08 -17.79 8.09
C HIS A 86 11.21 -17.28 9.00
N ASP A 87 10.93 -16.28 9.84
CA ASP A 87 11.87 -15.83 10.88
C ASP A 87 11.87 -16.75 12.11
N LEU A 88 10.91 -17.67 12.22
CA LEU A 88 10.71 -18.55 13.37
C LEU A 88 11.23 -19.98 13.11
N ASP A 89 11.65 -20.66 14.18
CA ASP A 89 11.94 -22.09 14.16
C ASP A 89 10.66 -22.93 14.25
N ALA A 90 10.79 -24.24 14.09
CA ALA A 90 9.66 -25.19 14.16
C ALA A 90 8.91 -25.19 15.50
N LYS A 91 9.42 -24.52 16.54
CA LYS A 91 8.77 -24.36 17.86
C LYS A 91 8.15 -22.96 18.02
N GLY A 92 8.13 -22.14 16.98
CA GLY A 92 7.61 -20.78 17.00
C GLY A 92 8.50 -19.76 17.70
N ARG A 93 9.79 -20.09 17.95
CA ARG A 93 10.75 -19.17 18.55
C ARG A 93 11.52 -18.46 17.45
N VAL A 94 11.99 -17.24 17.67
CA VAL A 94 12.89 -16.57 16.71
C VAL A 94 14.09 -17.47 16.42
N SER A 95 14.29 -17.77 15.14
CA SER A 95 15.35 -18.68 14.69
C SER A 95 16.71 -18.15 15.12
N LYS A 96 17.69 -19.05 15.30
CA LYS A 96 19.04 -18.64 15.74
C LYS A 96 19.68 -17.66 14.75
N THR A 97 19.54 -17.94 13.45
CA THR A 97 20.04 -17.11 12.35
C THR A 97 19.52 -15.68 12.45
N ILE A 98 18.23 -15.50 12.75
CA ILE A 98 17.61 -14.18 12.86
C ILE A 98 17.91 -13.52 14.20
N ARG A 99 17.77 -14.24 15.31
CA ARG A 99 17.90 -13.69 16.67
C ARG A 99 19.29 -13.10 16.95
N ASP A 100 20.34 -13.72 16.40
CA ASP A 100 21.73 -13.37 16.70
C ASP A 100 22.29 -12.26 15.75
N LEU A 101 21.44 -11.64 14.92
CA LEU A 101 21.78 -10.46 14.12
C LEU A 101 21.64 -9.17 14.94
N PRO A 102 22.46 -8.14 14.67
CA PRO A 102 22.45 -6.90 15.44
C PRO A 102 21.32 -5.95 14.98
N TRP A 103 20.07 -6.33 15.23
CA TRP A 103 18.89 -5.49 15.02
C TRP A 103 18.91 -4.23 15.89
N ASP A 104 18.33 -3.12 15.39
CA ASP A 104 18.27 -1.84 16.14
C ASP A 104 17.43 -1.96 17.43
N GLN A 105 16.49 -2.92 17.44
CA GLN A 105 15.75 -3.36 18.61
C GLN A 105 15.42 -4.87 18.48
N PRO A 106 15.08 -5.57 19.58
CA PRO A 106 14.65 -6.97 19.51
C PRO A 106 13.47 -7.15 18.53
N PRO A 107 13.51 -8.15 17.63
CA PRO A 107 12.39 -8.44 16.73
C PRO A 107 11.09 -8.75 17.48
N THR A 108 9.96 -8.25 16.98
CA THR A 108 8.62 -8.41 17.59
C THR A 108 7.58 -8.87 16.57
N HIS A 109 6.50 -9.52 16.99
CA HIS A 109 5.44 -9.97 16.07
C HIS A 109 4.59 -8.83 15.50
N ALA A 110 4.57 -7.69 16.16
CA ALA A 110 3.90 -6.49 15.69
C ALA A 110 4.65 -5.25 16.22
N LEU A 111 4.49 -4.13 15.53
CA LEU A 111 5.10 -2.86 15.93
C LEU A 111 4.23 -1.68 15.52
N GLU A 112 4.12 -0.69 16.40
CA GLU A 112 3.50 0.60 16.10
C GLU A 112 4.57 1.70 16.04
N THR A 113 4.44 2.60 15.08
CA THR A 113 5.27 3.81 14.97
C THR A 113 4.41 5.00 14.52
N THR A 114 5.03 6.17 14.43
CA THR A 114 4.43 7.35 13.81
C THR A 114 5.31 7.84 12.69
N ASP A 115 4.74 8.06 11.51
CA ASP A 115 5.45 8.64 10.37
C ASP A 115 4.58 9.70 9.69
N GLU A 116 5.19 10.83 9.34
CA GLU A 116 4.50 12.04 8.82
C GLU A 116 3.18 12.38 9.55
N GLY A 117 3.18 12.26 10.89
CA GLY A 117 2.01 12.55 11.73
C GLY A 117 0.90 11.49 11.75
N ARG A 118 1.12 10.33 11.12
CA ARG A 118 0.18 9.19 11.09
C ARG A 118 0.66 8.02 11.92
N HIS A 119 -0.29 7.30 12.51
CA HIS A 119 -0.01 5.99 13.10
C HIS A 119 0.22 4.96 12.02
N VAL A 120 1.24 4.13 12.21
CA VAL A 120 1.58 3.02 11.32
C VAL A 120 1.70 1.76 12.18
N TYR A 121 0.84 0.78 11.91
CA TYR A 121 0.85 -0.54 12.51
C TYR A 121 1.48 -1.53 11.53
N MET A 122 2.47 -2.28 11.98
CA MET A 122 3.15 -3.29 11.19
C MET A 122 2.91 -4.66 11.81
N ASN A 123 2.45 -5.59 10.98
CA ASN A 123 2.34 -7.01 11.26
C ASN A 123 2.58 -7.73 9.95
N HIS A 124 3.34 -8.82 9.96
CA HIS A 124 3.63 -9.57 8.73
C HIS A 124 2.35 -10.06 8.03
N TYR A 125 1.33 -10.47 8.80
CA TYR A 125 0.05 -10.88 8.25
C TYR A 125 -0.89 -9.70 8.05
N ALA A 126 -1.61 -9.73 6.94
CA ALA A 126 -2.72 -8.81 6.67
C ALA A 126 -3.82 -8.97 7.73
N CYS A 127 -4.00 -7.96 8.55
CA CYS A 127 -5.02 -7.91 9.58
C CYS A 127 -6.30 -7.26 9.02
N ARG A 128 -7.43 -7.96 9.14
CA ARG A 128 -8.76 -7.38 8.83
C ARG A 128 -9.06 -6.15 9.68
N VAL A 129 -8.64 -6.18 10.95
CA VAL A 129 -8.78 -5.06 11.89
C VAL A 129 -7.44 -4.85 12.60
N TRP A 130 -7.02 -3.60 12.74
CA TRP A 130 -5.76 -3.24 13.38
C TRP A 130 -5.92 -2.06 14.36
N PRO A 131 -4.93 -1.83 15.25
CA PRO A 131 -4.95 -0.71 16.18
C PRO A 131 -5.23 0.61 15.46
N ARG A 132 -6.25 1.33 15.93
CA ARG A 132 -6.64 2.65 15.42
C ARG A 132 -7.02 2.69 13.92
N HIS A 133 -7.39 1.56 13.30
CA HIS A 133 -7.81 1.54 11.89
C HIS A 133 -8.95 2.53 11.59
N LEU A 134 -10.02 2.57 12.41
CA LEU A 134 -11.11 3.56 12.31
C LEU A 134 -10.69 5.02 12.61
N ARG A 135 -9.45 5.24 13.05
CA ARG A 135 -8.90 6.56 13.40
C ARG A 135 -7.77 6.98 12.46
N GLY A 136 -7.68 6.38 11.26
CA GLY A 136 -6.73 6.75 10.22
C GLY A 136 -5.32 6.21 10.42
N SER A 137 -5.17 5.08 11.14
CA SER A 137 -3.90 4.36 11.19
C SER A 137 -3.70 3.54 9.93
N TYR A 138 -2.47 3.53 9.43
CA TYR A 138 -2.06 2.67 8.33
C TYR A 138 -1.68 1.30 8.85
N HIS A 139 -1.91 0.27 8.05
CA HIS A 139 -1.41 -1.07 8.32
C HIS A 139 -0.52 -1.55 7.18
N LEU A 140 0.75 -1.81 7.50
CA LEU A 140 1.70 -2.37 6.54
C LEU A 140 1.93 -3.84 6.87
N PHE A 141 1.85 -4.67 5.84
CA PHE A 141 2.03 -6.12 5.95
C PHE A 141 2.91 -6.65 4.81
N GLY A 142 3.26 -7.94 4.89
CA GLY A 142 3.95 -8.69 3.83
C GLY A 142 3.19 -9.97 3.53
N HIS A 143 3.89 -11.10 3.45
CA HIS A 143 3.32 -12.47 3.40
C HIS A 143 2.53 -12.83 2.14
N SER A 144 1.85 -11.86 1.53
CA SER A 144 0.91 -12.09 0.44
C SER A 144 1.58 -11.98 -0.93
N HIS A 145 2.85 -11.57 -0.97
CA HIS A 145 3.65 -11.48 -2.19
C HIS A 145 2.98 -10.67 -3.32
N GLY A 146 2.22 -9.64 -2.96
CA GLY A 146 1.47 -8.81 -3.92
C GLY A 146 0.14 -9.40 -4.41
N ASP A 147 -0.24 -10.61 -3.97
CA ASP A 147 -1.51 -11.26 -4.38
C ASP A 147 -2.73 -10.76 -3.60
N LEU A 148 -2.53 -10.05 -2.48
CA LEU A 148 -3.61 -9.49 -1.69
C LEU A 148 -3.79 -8.00 -2.00
N PRO A 149 -4.94 -7.59 -2.56
CA PRO A 149 -5.19 -6.18 -2.84
C PRO A 149 -5.23 -5.35 -1.55
N PRO A 150 -4.88 -4.06 -1.62
CA PRO A 150 -5.01 -3.14 -0.49
C PRO A 150 -6.44 -3.11 0.06
N HIS A 151 -6.53 -2.89 1.37
CA HIS A 151 -7.78 -2.88 2.08
C HIS A 151 -7.84 -1.68 3.04
N GLY A 152 -8.70 -0.70 2.79
CA GLY A 152 -8.72 0.57 3.53
C GLY A 152 -7.36 1.29 3.47
N LEU A 153 -6.76 1.58 4.63
CA LEU A 153 -5.40 2.13 4.75
C LEU A 153 -4.33 1.05 4.98
N SER A 154 -4.60 -0.18 4.55
CA SER A 154 -3.65 -1.29 4.62
C SER A 154 -3.14 -1.71 3.25
N ARG A 155 -1.85 -2.06 3.17
CA ARG A 155 -1.26 -2.66 1.97
C ARG A 155 -0.06 -3.56 2.28
N ASP A 156 0.20 -4.44 1.33
CA ASP A 156 1.42 -5.21 1.22
C ASP A 156 2.60 -4.27 0.85
N VAL A 157 3.70 -4.37 1.59
CA VAL A 157 4.98 -3.67 1.34
C VAL A 157 6.11 -4.64 0.98
N GLY A 158 5.77 -5.89 0.67
CA GLY A 158 6.68 -6.92 0.20
C GLY A 158 7.30 -6.60 -1.15
N ILE A 159 8.54 -7.05 -1.34
CA ILE A 159 9.34 -6.80 -2.55
C ILE A 159 8.73 -7.36 -3.85
N ASP A 160 7.76 -8.27 -3.71
CA ASP A 160 7.02 -8.87 -4.83
C ASP A 160 5.89 -7.96 -5.36
N CYS A 161 5.50 -6.93 -4.60
CA CYS A 161 4.55 -5.93 -5.08
C CYS A 161 5.13 -5.21 -6.30
N ALA A 162 4.37 -5.15 -7.39
CA ALA A 162 4.82 -4.66 -8.70
C ALA A 162 5.40 -3.23 -8.66
N ASP A 163 4.92 -2.38 -7.75
CA ASP A 163 5.32 -0.99 -7.58
C ASP A 163 6.56 -0.78 -6.70
N THR A 164 7.01 -1.81 -5.98
CA THR A 164 8.18 -1.71 -5.08
C THR A 164 9.49 -1.89 -5.83
N HIS A 165 9.50 -2.69 -6.91
CA HIS A 165 10.68 -3.00 -7.70
C HIS A 165 11.88 -3.47 -6.84
N PHE A 166 11.64 -4.35 -5.86
CA PHE A 166 12.64 -4.84 -4.90
C PHE A 166 13.27 -3.77 -4.00
N ALA A 167 12.69 -2.57 -3.97
CA ALA A 167 13.20 -1.45 -3.20
C ALA A 167 12.20 -1.07 -2.09
N PRO A 168 12.69 -0.61 -0.93
CA PRO A 168 11.81 -0.21 0.14
C PRO A 168 11.10 1.10 -0.20
N LEU A 169 9.89 1.27 0.32
CA LEU A 169 9.08 2.46 0.12
C LEU A 169 9.19 3.42 1.31
N THR A 170 9.11 4.72 1.03
CA THR A 170 8.84 5.74 2.04
C THR A 170 7.36 5.77 2.39
N PHE A 171 7.01 6.33 3.54
CA PHE A 171 5.61 6.49 3.91
C PHE A 171 4.82 7.39 2.94
N ALA A 172 5.47 8.42 2.37
CA ALA A 172 4.87 9.25 1.33
C ALA A 172 4.45 8.43 0.08
N GLU A 173 5.32 7.54 -0.41
CA GLU A 173 5.02 6.66 -1.54
C GLU A 173 3.91 5.66 -1.23
N ILE A 174 3.91 5.12 -0.01
CA ILE A 174 2.84 4.24 0.47
C ILE A 174 1.48 4.96 0.47
N LYS A 175 1.44 6.22 0.89
CA LYS A 175 0.20 7.01 0.83
C LYS A 175 -0.25 7.26 -0.60
N GLU A 176 0.67 7.65 -1.50
CA GLU A 176 0.32 7.91 -2.90
C GLU A 176 -0.24 6.67 -3.59
N THR A 177 0.36 5.50 -3.36
CA THR A 177 -0.08 4.23 -3.95
C THR A 177 -1.46 3.80 -3.42
N LEU A 178 -1.75 3.98 -2.14
CA LEU A 178 -3.08 3.75 -1.57
C LEU A 178 -4.16 4.71 -2.09
N MET A 179 -3.77 5.91 -2.53
CA MET A 179 -4.68 6.91 -3.11
C MET A 179 -4.78 6.83 -4.64
N SER A 180 -4.04 5.91 -5.26
CA SER A 180 -4.02 5.72 -6.72
C SER A 180 -5.17 4.85 -7.20
N VAL A 181 -5.66 5.14 -8.40
CA VAL A 181 -6.75 4.41 -9.05
C VAL A 181 -6.16 3.42 -10.05
N ASP A 182 -6.67 2.19 -10.07
CA ASP A 182 -6.30 1.20 -11.07
C ASP A 182 -6.61 1.76 -12.48
N PRO A 183 -5.60 1.93 -13.35
CA PRO A 183 -5.81 2.44 -14.71
C PRO A 183 -6.78 1.60 -15.54
N ALA A 184 -6.84 0.28 -15.33
CA ALA A 184 -7.76 -0.60 -16.04
C ALA A 184 -9.21 -0.38 -15.60
N TRP A 185 -9.43 -0.20 -14.30
CA TRP A 185 -10.73 0.19 -13.75
C TRP A 185 -11.13 1.62 -14.18
N HIS A 186 -10.21 2.58 -14.15
CA HIS A 186 -10.49 3.93 -14.67
C HIS A 186 -10.87 3.89 -16.15
N ALA A 187 -10.17 3.09 -16.95
CA ALA A 187 -10.51 2.89 -18.35
C ALA A 187 -11.88 2.23 -18.55
N SER A 188 -12.35 1.38 -17.62
CA SER A 188 -13.70 0.82 -17.69
C SER A 188 -14.77 1.87 -17.36
N MET A 189 -14.52 2.75 -16.38
CA MET A 189 -15.36 3.92 -16.11
C MET A 189 -15.49 4.80 -17.36
N ALA A 190 -14.36 5.16 -17.97
CA ALA A 190 -14.33 6.02 -19.16
C ALA A 190 -15.07 5.38 -20.36
N ARG A 191 -15.02 4.05 -20.51
CA ARG A 191 -15.80 3.33 -21.53
C ARG A 191 -17.31 3.34 -21.24
N ALA A 192 -17.69 3.25 -19.97
CA ALA A 192 -19.10 3.22 -19.57
C ALA A 192 -19.75 4.61 -19.62
N PHE A 193 -19.08 5.62 -19.06
CA PHE A 193 -19.67 6.94 -18.80
C PHE A 193 -19.08 8.08 -19.66
N GLY A 194 -18.13 7.77 -20.55
CA GLY A 194 -17.59 8.70 -21.54
C GLY A 194 -16.89 9.92 -20.94
N ASP A 195 -17.09 11.08 -21.57
CA ASP A 195 -16.43 12.36 -21.24
C ASP A 195 -16.81 12.93 -19.86
N ALA A 196 -17.79 12.34 -19.18
CA ALA A 196 -18.14 12.70 -17.81
C ALA A 196 -17.10 12.22 -16.79
N VAL A 197 -16.29 11.21 -17.13
CA VAL A 197 -15.22 10.68 -16.27
C VAL A 197 -13.98 11.57 -16.44
N PRO A 198 -13.46 12.20 -15.37
CA PRO A 198 -12.29 13.05 -15.49
C PRO A 198 -11.06 12.21 -15.81
N SER A 199 -10.03 12.85 -16.38
CA SER A 199 -8.76 12.19 -16.67
C SER A 199 -8.17 11.53 -15.41
N LEU A 200 -7.42 10.44 -15.59
CA LEU A 200 -6.79 9.71 -14.48
C LEU A 200 -5.98 10.62 -13.54
N LYS A 201 -5.36 11.69 -14.06
CA LYS A 201 -4.61 12.68 -13.27
C LYS A 201 -5.47 13.44 -12.26
N SER A 202 -6.75 13.62 -12.55
CA SER A 202 -7.74 14.31 -11.71
C SER A 202 -8.66 13.33 -10.98
N PHE A 203 -8.35 12.03 -11.02
CA PHE A 203 -9.17 10.97 -10.44
C PHE A 203 -8.33 10.20 -9.41
N ARG A 204 -8.33 10.68 -8.16
CA ARG A 204 -7.63 10.08 -7.02
C ARG A 204 -8.65 9.48 -6.07
N CYS A 205 -8.80 8.17 -6.09
CA CYS A 205 -9.73 7.48 -5.23
C CYS A 205 -9.11 6.20 -4.68
N ARG A 206 -9.36 5.92 -3.40
CA ARG A 206 -8.98 4.65 -2.79
C ARG A 206 -9.70 3.50 -3.48
N THR A 207 -9.01 2.38 -3.68
CA THR A 207 -9.57 1.19 -4.33
C THR A 207 -10.88 0.72 -3.71
N VAL A 208 -11.00 0.73 -2.38
CA VAL A 208 -12.21 0.32 -1.67
C VAL A 208 -13.44 1.19 -2.00
N LEU A 209 -13.24 2.44 -2.41
CA LEU A 209 -14.32 3.37 -2.73
C LEU A 209 -14.65 3.40 -4.24
N GLN A 210 -13.89 2.70 -5.07
CA GLN A 210 -14.14 2.61 -6.51
C GLN A 210 -15.53 2.05 -6.86
N PRO A 211 -16.04 0.98 -6.21
CA PRO A 211 -17.40 0.49 -6.49
C PRO A 211 -18.49 1.52 -6.15
N VAL A 212 -18.31 2.28 -5.07
CA VAL A 212 -19.26 3.35 -4.67
C VAL A 212 -19.30 4.45 -5.72
N LEU A 213 -18.13 4.86 -6.23
CA LEU A 213 -18.04 5.82 -7.33
C LEU A 213 -18.71 5.29 -8.61
N TRP A 214 -18.55 4.01 -8.93
CA TRP A 214 -19.24 3.43 -10.08
C TRP A 214 -20.76 3.58 -9.94
N SER A 215 -21.32 3.24 -8.78
CA SER A 215 -22.74 3.39 -8.50
C SER A 215 -23.21 4.84 -8.63
N MET A 216 -22.42 5.81 -8.17
CA MET A 216 -22.72 7.23 -8.36
C MET A 216 -22.85 7.60 -9.85
N TYR A 217 -21.90 7.17 -10.69
CA TYR A 217 -21.96 7.47 -12.13
C TYR A 217 -23.13 6.77 -12.82
N ALA A 218 -23.43 5.52 -12.45
CA ALA A 218 -24.57 4.78 -12.99
C ALA A 218 -25.91 5.45 -12.63
N ASP A 219 -26.06 5.97 -11.41
CA ASP A 219 -27.25 6.70 -10.99
C ASP A 219 -27.42 8.04 -11.72
N LEU A 220 -26.31 8.75 -11.96
CA LEU A 220 -26.30 9.95 -12.79
C LEU A 220 -26.71 9.66 -14.23
N GLU A 221 -26.25 8.53 -14.79
CA GLU A 221 -26.64 8.08 -16.13
C GLU A 221 -28.12 7.76 -16.21
N ALA A 222 -28.62 6.95 -15.26
CA ALA A 222 -30.02 6.52 -15.23
C ALA A 222 -30.99 7.69 -15.12
N ARG A 223 -30.55 8.81 -14.54
CA ARG A 223 -31.33 10.05 -14.42
C ARG A 223 -31.11 11.03 -15.58
N GLY A 224 -30.24 10.69 -16.54
CA GLY A 224 -29.90 11.55 -17.68
C GLY A 224 -29.09 12.80 -17.32
N LEU A 225 -28.40 12.78 -16.17
CA LEU A 225 -27.71 13.95 -15.62
C LEU A 225 -26.21 14.00 -15.97
N LEU A 226 -25.61 12.90 -16.45
CA LEU A 226 -24.18 12.84 -16.79
C LEU A 226 -23.72 13.92 -17.79
N GLN A 227 -24.56 14.26 -18.78
CA GLN A 227 -24.23 15.27 -19.78
C GLN A 227 -24.35 16.70 -19.23
N SER A 228 -25.15 16.87 -18.18
CA SER A 228 -25.44 18.17 -17.57
C SER A 228 -24.52 18.49 -16.38
N ILE A 229 -23.78 17.49 -15.89
CA ILE A 229 -22.82 17.60 -14.78
C ILE A 229 -21.47 17.08 -15.27
N ARG A 230 -20.55 17.99 -15.51
CA ARG A 230 -19.17 17.62 -15.82
C ARG A 230 -18.39 17.41 -14.54
N ILE A 231 -18.01 16.18 -14.24
CA ILE A 231 -17.09 15.88 -13.13
C ILE A 231 -15.68 16.27 -13.57
N LEU A 232 -15.07 17.23 -12.87
CA LEU A 232 -13.74 17.75 -13.15
C LEU A 232 -12.66 17.00 -12.39
N GLY A 233 -13.00 16.45 -11.23
CA GLY A 233 -12.07 15.65 -10.44
C GLY A 233 -12.75 14.94 -9.28
N VAL A 234 -12.14 13.85 -8.86
CA VAL A 234 -12.55 13.05 -7.71
C VAL A 234 -11.33 12.88 -6.82
N GLU A 235 -11.49 13.18 -5.53
CA GLU A 235 -10.42 13.05 -4.55
C GLU A 235 -10.94 12.39 -3.26
N THR A 236 -10.35 11.27 -2.85
CA THR A 236 -10.54 10.77 -1.49
C THR A 236 -9.64 11.53 -0.52
N ARG A 237 -10.26 12.17 0.47
CA ARG A 237 -9.62 12.87 1.58
C ARG A 237 -9.47 11.96 2.79
N GLU A 238 -9.01 12.54 3.89
CA GLU A 238 -8.88 11.84 5.16
C GLU A 238 -10.22 11.23 5.59
N ARG A 239 -10.18 10.05 6.21
CA ARG A 239 -11.35 9.30 6.71
C ARG A 239 -12.35 8.84 5.63
N GLY A 240 -11.93 8.74 4.37
CA GLY A 240 -12.78 8.17 3.31
C GLY A 240 -13.74 9.19 2.68
N TRP A 241 -13.66 10.46 3.05
CA TRP A 241 -14.45 11.53 2.43
C TRP A 241 -14.12 11.66 0.94
N ILE A 242 -15.12 11.54 0.07
CA ILE A 242 -14.93 11.81 -1.36
C ILE A 242 -15.32 13.26 -1.62
N THR A 243 -14.41 14.01 -2.23
CA THR A 243 -14.70 15.32 -2.80
C THR A 243 -14.85 15.19 -4.31
N VAL A 244 -15.98 15.67 -4.83
CA VAL A 244 -16.30 15.62 -6.26
C VAL A 244 -16.31 17.04 -6.81
N THR A 245 -15.22 17.43 -7.47
CA THR A 245 -15.17 18.72 -8.16
C THR A 245 -15.98 18.63 -9.43
N ARG A 246 -16.94 19.54 -9.62
CA ARG A 246 -17.94 19.46 -10.69
C ARG A 246 -18.28 20.82 -11.29
N GLN A 247 -18.74 20.80 -12.53
CA GLN A 247 -19.28 21.94 -13.25
C GLN A 247 -20.63 21.58 -13.85
N PHE A 248 -21.64 22.37 -13.53
CA PHE A 248 -22.98 22.25 -14.11
C PHE A 248 -23.07 23.00 -15.43
N ASP A 249 -23.79 22.44 -16.40
CA ASP A 249 -24.15 23.16 -17.62
C ASP A 249 -24.91 24.46 -17.26
N ALA A 250 -24.62 25.53 -17.99
CA ALA A 250 -25.23 26.84 -17.76
C ALA A 250 -26.71 26.89 -18.20
N SER A 251 -27.12 25.97 -19.08
CA SER A 251 -28.48 25.83 -19.61
C SER A 251 -29.42 25.04 -18.70
N LEU A 252 -28.90 24.42 -17.62
CA LEU A 252 -29.72 23.72 -16.64
C LEU A 252 -30.72 24.65 -15.97
N SER A 253 -31.95 24.17 -15.80
CA SER A 253 -32.93 24.86 -14.97
C SER A 253 -32.46 24.93 -13.51
N VAL A 254 -32.96 25.89 -12.75
CA VAL A 254 -32.64 26.01 -11.32
C VAL A 254 -33.06 24.75 -10.55
N ALA A 255 -34.17 24.12 -10.93
CA ALA A 255 -34.67 22.90 -10.30
C ALA A 255 -33.75 21.70 -10.61
N ASP A 256 -33.34 21.53 -11.86
CA ASP A 256 -32.46 20.43 -12.27
C ASP A 256 -31.05 20.60 -11.70
N ARG A 257 -30.53 21.83 -11.69
CA ARG A 257 -29.25 22.14 -11.04
C ARG A 257 -29.30 21.81 -9.54
N ARG A 258 -30.40 22.13 -8.86
CA ARG A 258 -30.56 21.82 -7.43
C ARG A 258 -30.67 20.32 -7.19
N ALA A 259 -31.47 19.59 -7.98
CA ALA A 259 -31.60 18.14 -7.85
C ALA A 259 -30.28 17.42 -8.14
N ALA A 260 -29.54 17.91 -9.14
CA ALA A 260 -28.20 17.43 -9.48
C ALA A 260 -27.20 17.71 -8.34
N ASP A 261 -27.22 18.91 -7.76
CA ASP A 261 -26.34 19.26 -6.65
C ASP A 261 -26.69 18.47 -5.38
N GLU A 262 -27.98 18.34 -5.03
CA GLU A 262 -28.44 17.51 -3.91
C GLU A 262 -27.99 16.05 -4.07
N LEU A 263 -28.06 15.50 -5.30
CA LEU A 263 -27.60 14.14 -5.56
C LEU A 263 -26.07 14.04 -5.42
N VAL A 264 -25.29 14.92 -6.03
CA VAL A 264 -23.83 14.83 -5.88
C VAL A 264 -23.38 15.14 -4.44
N VAL A 265 -24.07 16.02 -3.70
CA VAL A 265 -23.84 16.21 -2.25
C VAL A 265 -24.19 14.95 -1.46
N GLU A 266 -25.27 14.25 -1.83
CA GLU A 266 -25.61 12.94 -1.26
C GLU A 266 -24.49 11.93 -1.49
N TRP A 267 -23.71 12.06 -2.58
CA TRP A 267 -22.53 11.23 -2.89
C TRP A 267 -21.18 11.81 -2.40
N GLU A 268 -21.12 13.08 -1.99
CA GLU A 268 -20.05 13.66 -1.16
C GLU A 268 -20.21 13.13 0.28
N MET A 269 -20.23 11.81 0.40
CA MET A 269 -20.53 11.08 1.61
C MET A 269 -19.33 11.07 2.55
N ASP A 270 -19.64 11.13 3.85
CA ASP A 270 -18.80 10.53 4.88
C ASP A 270 -18.85 9.01 4.71
N LEU A 271 -18.09 8.48 3.75
CA LEU A 271 -17.89 7.03 3.63
C LEU A 271 -17.01 6.49 4.74
N SER A 272 -16.78 7.22 5.83
CA SER A 272 -16.06 6.65 6.96
C SER A 272 -16.75 5.39 7.46
N GLU A 273 -18.08 5.24 7.37
CA GLU A 273 -18.71 3.95 7.71
C GLU A 273 -18.35 2.83 6.72
N THR A 274 -18.32 3.08 5.41
CA THR A 274 -17.91 2.07 4.41
C THR A 274 -16.40 1.78 4.47
N ASP A 275 -15.57 2.78 4.77
CA ASP A 275 -14.12 2.69 5.04
C ASP A 275 -13.82 2.07 6.43
N ARG A 276 -14.85 1.92 7.28
CA ARG A 276 -14.80 1.26 8.62
C ARG A 276 -15.40 -0.14 8.62
N HIS A 277 -16.22 -0.49 7.64
CA HIS A 277 -17.01 -1.73 7.61
C HIS A 277 -16.36 -2.90 6.89
N ASP A 278 -15.31 -2.64 6.13
CA ASP A 278 -14.41 -3.68 5.64
C ASP A 278 -13.10 -3.66 6.43
#